data_AF-A0A1F8S983-F1
#
_entry.id   AF-A0A1F8S983-F1
#
_cell.length_a   1.000
_cell.length_b   1.000
_cell.length_c   1.000
_cell.angle_alpha   90.00
_cell.angle_beta   90.00
_cell.angle_gamma   90.00
#
_symmetry.space_group_name_H-M   'P 1'
#
loop_
_entity.id
_entity.type
_entity.pdbx_description
1 polymer ?
#
loop_
_entity_poly.entity_id
_entity_poly.type
_entity_poly.pdbx_seq_one_letter_code
_entity_poly.pdbx_strand_id
1 'polypeptide(L)'
;MFLPQEQEPGKDGAGIFATDVGGIDWADGLVAIMDGPAPDSGTCWEVGYAFGLKKWIVLVRTDIRALAGSAGDYDPMLTEAATIRIDLPAASTVQVIAMILGALARIETGST
;
A
#
# COMPACT_ATOMS: atom_id res chain seq x y z
N MET A 1 3.04 12.40 -6.42
CA MET A 1 3.08 10.99 -5.98
C MET A 1 4.50 10.49 -6.22
N PHE A 2 5.11 9.87 -5.22
CA PHE A 2 6.39 9.20 -5.37
C PHE A 2 6.13 7.75 -5.81
N LEU A 3 6.90 7.26 -6.78
CA LEU A 3 6.81 5.89 -7.29
C LEU A 3 8.22 5.26 -7.28
N PRO A 4 8.49 4.24 -6.44
CA PRO A 4 9.82 3.64 -6.32
C PRO A 4 10.46 3.30 -7.67
N GLN A 5 9.72 2.61 -8.53
CA GLN A 5 10.19 2.15 -9.85
C GLN A 5 10.63 3.26 -10.81
N GLU A 6 10.16 4.50 -10.60
CA GLU A 6 10.58 5.66 -11.41
C GLU A 6 11.86 6.29 -10.88
N GLN A 7 12.20 6.06 -9.61
CA GLN A 7 13.33 6.68 -8.92
C GLN A 7 14.54 5.75 -8.82
N GLU A 8 14.33 4.44 -8.86
CA GLU A 8 15.36 3.39 -8.77
C GLU A 8 16.37 3.28 -9.93
N PRO A 9 16.04 3.60 -11.21
CA PRO A 9 16.92 3.29 -12.33
C PRO A 9 18.34 3.86 -12.17
N GLY A 10 19.34 2.99 -12.30
CA GLY A 10 20.77 3.33 -12.22
C GLY A 10 21.36 3.34 -10.81
N LYS A 11 20.59 2.96 -9.78
CA LYS A 11 21.05 2.85 -8.40
C LYS A 11 21.41 1.41 -8.03
N ASP A 12 22.33 1.26 -7.08
CA ASP A 12 22.60 -0.01 -6.42
C ASP A 12 21.59 -0.25 -5.28
N GLY A 13 21.65 -1.41 -4.63
CA GLY A 13 20.68 -1.76 -3.57
C GLY A 13 20.65 -0.77 -2.41
N ALA A 14 21.80 -0.19 -2.04
CA ALA A 14 21.86 0.82 -0.99
C ALA A 14 21.22 2.14 -1.44
N GLY A 15 21.46 2.55 -2.68
CA GLY A 15 20.86 3.73 -3.29
C GLY A 15 19.35 3.59 -3.48
N ILE A 16 18.86 2.41 -3.89
CA ILE A 16 17.43 2.08 -3.98
C ILE A 16 16.79 2.23 -2.60
N PHE A 17 17.30 1.51 -1.60
CA PHE A 17 16.78 1.55 -0.24
C PHE A 17 16.72 2.98 0.32
N ALA A 18 17.80 3.75 0.20
CA ALA A 18 17.82 5.14 0.67
C ALA A 18 16.84 6.05 -0.09
N THR A 19 16.62 5.78 -1.39
CA THR A 19 15.66 6.53 -2.21
C THR A 19 14.23 6.25 -1.77
N ASP A 20 13.87 4.99 -1.54
CA ASP A 20 12.51 4.59 -1.19
C ASP A 20 12.16 5.04 0.23
N VAL A 21 13.10 4.91 1.16
CA VAL A 21 12.98 5.49 2.51
C VAL A 21 12.76 7.00 2.45
N GLY A 22 13.57 7.70 1.66
CA GLY A 22 13.39 9.15 1.46
C GLY A 22 12.04 9.50 0.84
N GLY A 23 11.53 8.66 -0.06
CA GLY A 23 10.20 8.79 -0.65
C GLY A 23 9.08 8.66 0.39
N ILE A 24 9.17 7.67 1.28
CA ILE A 24 8.22 7.48 2.38
C ILE A 24 8.31 8.65 3.36
N ASP A 25 9.51 9.07 3.75
CA ASP A 25 9.73 10.20 4.65
C ASP A 25 9.09 11.49 4.09
N TRP A 26 9.25 11.74 2.78
CA TRP A 26 8.69 12.89 2.07
C TRP A 26 7.16 12.86 1.93
N ALA A 27 6.56 11.69 1.71
CA ALA A 27 5.13 11.55 1.45
C ALA A 27 4.26 11.73 2.71
N ASP A 28 3.04 12.25 2.55
CA ASP A 28 2.08 12.33 3.68
C ASP A 28 1.55 10.95 4.11
N GLY A 29 1.57 9.98 3.20
CA GLY A 29 1.19 8.60 3.46
C GLY A 29 1.39 7.67 2.28
N LEU A 30 0.98 6.42 2.47
CA LEU A 30 1.35 5.29 1.63
C LEU A 30 0.10 4.61 1.05
N VAL A 31 0.11 4.33 -0.25
CA VAL A 31 -0.84 3.41 -0.90
C VAL A 31 -0.05 2.17 -1.31
N ALA A 32 -0.36 1.03 -0.71
CA ALA A 32 0.40 -0.20 -0.89
C ALA A 32 -0.46 -1.33 -1.47
N ILE A 33 0.10 -2.02 -2.48
CA ILE A 33 -0.58 -3.13 -3.15
C ILE A 33 -0.26 -4.44 -2.40
N MET A 34 -1.31 -5.14 -1.99
CA MET A 34 -1.28 -6.35 -1.15
C MET A 34 -1.67 -7.62 -1.92
N ASP A 35 -1.52 -7.59 -3.24
CA ASP A 35 -1.83 -8.74 -4.09
C ASP A 35 -0.80 -9.85 -3.91
N GLY A 36 -1.28 -11.08 -3.76
CA GLY A 36 -0.41 -12.17 -3.36
C GLY A 36 -1.08 -13.16 -2.40
N PRO A 37 -0.56 -14.40 -2.35
CA PRO A 37 -0.89 -15.30 -1.24
C PRO A 37 -0.24 -14.80 0.06
N ALA A 38 0.93 -14.17 -0.06
CA ALA A 38 1.55 -13.30 0.93
C ALA A 38 1.95 -12.01 0.19
N PRO A 39 1.70 -10.81 0.76
CA PRO A 39 2.18 -9.56 0.17
C PRO A 39 3.70 -9.54 0.02
N ASP A 40 4.20 -8.73 -0.92
CA ASP A 40 5.65 -8.58 -1.13
C ASP A 40 6.35 -8.11 0.15
N SER A 41 7.46 -8.77 0.50
CA SER A 41 8.18 -8.50 1.74
C SER A 41 8.81 -7.11 1.79
N GLY A 42 9.17 -6.53 0.64
CA GLY A 42 9.64 -5.15 0.55
C GLY A 42 8.51 -4.18 0.89
N THR A 43 7.36 -4.34 0.23
CA THR A 43 6.16 -3.54 0.54
C THR A 43 5.74 -3.68 2.01
N CYS A 44 5.81 -4.88 2.59
CA CYS A 44 5.54 -5.09 4.03
C CYS A 44 6.47 -4.27 4.93
N TRP A 45 7.75 -4.18 4.58
CA TRP A 45 8.73 -3.38 5.31
C TRP A 45 8.38 -1.89 5.24
N GLU A 46 8.02 -1.39 4.05
CA GLU A 46 7.62 0.00 3.83
C GLU A 46 6.36 0.37 4.62
N VAL A 47 5.36 -0.53 4.67
CA VAL A 47 4.16 -0.37 5.50
C VAL A 47 4.51 -0.25 6.97
N GLY A 48 5.37 -1.15 7.48
CA GLY A 48 5.82 -1.12 8.87
C GLY A 48 6.58 0.17 9.20
N TYR A 49 7.44 0.65 8.29
CA TYR A 49 8.17 1.89 8.43
C TYR A 49 7.22 3.11 8.45
N ALA A 50 6.28 3.20 7.50
CA ALA A 50 5.27 4.25 7.45
C ALA A 50 4.38 4.30 8.70
N PHE A 51 4.02 3.12 9.26
CA PHE A 51 3.26 3.02 10.50
C PHE A 51 4.05 3.58 11.70
N GLY A 52 5.35 3.28 11.77
CA GLY A 52 6.26 3.85 12.76
C GLY A 52 6.31 5.38 12.72
N LEU A 53 6.21 5.95 11.51
CA LEU A 53 6.18 7.40 11.26
C LEU A 53 4.81 8.05 11.45
N LYS A 54 3.77 7.29 11.82
CA LYS A 54 2.38 7.79 11.98
C LYS A 54 1.78 8.39 10.71
N LYS A 55 2.21 7.92 9.55
CA LYS A 55 1.64 8.29 8.26
C LYS A 55 0.36 7.49 8.01
N TRP A 56 -0.57 8.03 7.21
CA TRP A 56 -1.75 7.26 6.81
C TRP A 56 -1.37 6.17 5.81
N ILE A 57 -2.06 5.04 5.87
CA ILE A 57 -1.77 3.85 5.06
C ILE A 57 -3.06 3.34 4.44
N VAL A 58 -3.09 3.26 3.11
CA VAL A 58 -4.17 2.63 2.34
C VAL A 58 -3.65 1.34 1.76
N LEU A 59 -4.25 0.22 2.15
CA LEU A 59 -3.91 -1.10 1.62
C LEU A 59 -4.90 -1.51 0.55
N VAL A 60 -4.41 -1.90 -0.63
CA VAL A 60 -5.24 -2.27 -1.78
C VAL A 60 -4.97 -3.70 -2.18
N ARG A 61 -6.02 -4.52 -2.25
CA ARG A 61 -5.96 -5.91 -2.70
C ARG A 61 -7.01 -6.16 -3.78
N THR A 62 -6.57 -6.53 -4.97
CA THR A 62 -7.39 -6.88 -6.14
C THR A 62 -7.42 -8.39 -6.43
N ASP A 63 -6.68 -9.16 -5.64
CA ASP A 63 -6.46 -10.59 -5.78
C ASP A 63 -7.75 -11.42 -5.95
N ILE A 64 -7.89 -12.03 -7.13
CA ILE A 64 -9.05 -12.86 -7.49
C ILE A 64 -9.18 -14.12 -6.62
N ARG A 65 -8.11 -14.56 -5.94
CA ARG A 65 -8.15 -15.72 -5.04
C ARG A 65 -9.13 -15.52 -3.89
N ALA A 66 -9.48 -14.27 -3.56
CA ALA A 66 -10.50 -14.00 -2.55
C ALA A 66 -11.87 -14.53 -2.91
N LEU A 67 -12.17 -14.65 -4.20
CA LEU A 67 -13.43 -15.22 -4.68
C LEU A 67 -13.53 -16.72 -4.43
N ALA A 68 -12.39 -17.43 -4.30
CA ALA A 68 -12.35 -18.85 -4.01
C ALA A 68 -12.44 -19.17 -2.50
N GLY A 69 -12.69 -18.16 -1.66
CA GLY A 69 -12.75 -18.29 -0.19
C GLY A 69 -11.39 -18.49 0.48
N SER A 70 -10.28 -18.46 -0.28
CA SER A 70 -8.93 -18.74 0.19
C SER A 70 -8.08 -17.51 0.43
N ALA A 71 -8.54 -16.29 0.12
CA ALA A 71 -7.69 -15.11 0.30
C ALA A 71 -7.41 -14.78 1.76
N GLY A 72 -8.24 -15.23 2.72
CA GLY A 72 -8.11 -14.92 4.13
C GLY A 72 -8.00 -13.42 4.44
N ASP A 73 -7.99 -13.07 5.71
CA ASP A 73 -7.22 -11.89 6.11
C ASP A 73 -5.75 -12.20 5.82
N TYR A 74 -5.03 -11.30 5.15
CA TYR A 74 -3.57 -11.39 5.11
C TYR A 74 -3.00 -10.85 6.44
N ASP A 75 -1.68 -10.92 6.58
CA ASP A 75 -0.93 -10.67 7.81
C ASP A 75 -1.57 -9.63 8.77
N PRO A 76 -1.88 -10.01 10.03
CA PRO A 76 -2.53 -9.12 11.00
C PRO A 76 -1.77 -7.81 11.24
N MET A 77 -0.43 -7.82 11.17
CA MET A 77 0.38 -6.61 11.37
C MET A 77 0.12 -5.58 10.26
N LEU A 78 -0.10 -6.04 9.03
CA LEU A 78 -0.42 -5.15 7.91
C LEU A 78 -1.87 -4.66 8.03
N THR A 79 -2.79 -5.57 8.35
CA THR A 79 -4.21 -5.22 8.56
C THR A 79 -4.38 -4.14 9.61
N GLU A 80 -3.72 -4.27 10.77
CA GLU A 80 -3.81 -3.31 11.87
C GLU A 80 -3.02 -2.02 11.61
N ALA A 81 -2.02 -2.04 10.73
CA ALA A 81 -1.30 -0.84 10.31
C ALA A 81 -2.12 0.04 9.35
N ALA A 82 -3.12 -0.52 8.68
CA ALA A 82 -3.91 0.19 7.67
C ALA A 82 -4.82 1.25 8.30
N THR A 83 -4.81 2.46 7.73
CA THR A 83 -5.85 3.46 7.96
C THR A 83 -7.13 3.07 7.23
N ILE A 84 -7.02 2.66 5.96
CA ILE A 84 -8.15 2.17 5.16
C ILE A 84 -7.69 0.92 4.40
N ARG A 85 -8.51 -0.14 4.44
CA ARG A 85 -8.36 -1.33 3.62
C ARG A 85 -9.34 -1.30 2.45
N ILE A 86 -8.85 -1.63 1.26
CA ILE A 86 -9.62 -1.72 0.02
C ILE A 86 -9.45 -3.14 -0.54
N ASP A 87 -10.43 -3.98 -0.28
CA ASP A 87 -10.50 -5.35 -0.82
C ASP A 87 -11.49 -5.37 -2.01
N LEU A 88 -10.95 -5.51 -3.23
CA LEU A 88 -11.67 -5.37 -4.50
C LEU A 88 -11.33 -6.54 -5.46
N PRO A 89 -11.70 -7.78 -5.11
CA PRO A 89 -11.32 -8.93 -5.91
C PRO A 89 -11.94 -8.85 -7.32
N ALA A 90 -11.09 -9.02 -8.34
CA ALA A 90 -11.48 -8.95 -9.75
C ALA A 90 -12.10 -7.61 -10.20
N ALA A 91 -11.84 -6.51 -9.48
CA ALA A 91 -12.28 -5.19 -9.90
C ALA A 91 -11.49 -4.67 -11.11
N SER A 92 -12.14 -3.88 -11.95
CA SER A 92 -11.48 -3.16 -13.04
C SER A 92 -10.56 -2.05 -12.50
N THR A 93 -9.57 -1.65 -13.29
CA THR A 93 -8.67 -0.52 -12.95
C THR A 93 -9.44 0.76 -12.63
N VAL A 94 -10.54 1.02 -13.35
CA VAL A 94 -11.38 2.21 -13.11
C VAL A 94 -12.01 2.18 -11.72
N GLN A 95 -12.51 1.01 -11.29
CA GLN A 95 -13.07 0.83 -9.95
C GLN A 95 -11.98 0.97 -8.88
N VAL A 96 -10.79 0.40 -9.10
CA VAL A 96 -9.66 0.51 -8.17
C VAL A 96 -9.27 1.98 -7.98
N ILE A 97 -9.13 2.75 -9.07
CA ILE A 97 -8.82 4.19 -9.02
C ILE A 97 -9.89 4.94 -8.22
N ALA A 98 -11.17 4.71 -8.53
CA ALA A 98 -12.27 5.39 -7.85
C ALA A 98 -12.26 5.14 -6.33
N MET A 99 -11.97 3.90 -5.92
CA MET A 99 -11.91 3.52 -4.51
C MET A 99 -10.70 4.11 -3.78
N ILE A 100 -9.54 4.15 -4.43
CA ILE A 100 -8.34 4.82 -3.87
C ILE A 100 -8.63 6.32 -3.68
N LEU A 101 -9.16 7.00 -4.69
CA LEU A 101 -9.49 8.43 -4.59
C LEU A 101 -10.52 8.70 -3.48
N GLY A 102 -11.53 7.84 -3.35
CA GLY A 102 -12.51 7.94 -2.26
C GLY A 102 -11.89 7.74 -0.87
N ALA A 103 -10.94 6.83 -0.73
CA ALA A 103 -10.20 6.62 0.52
C ALA A 103 -9.33 7.83 0.88
N LEU A 104 -8.60 8.39 -0.09
CA LEU A 104 -7.78 9.58 0.12
C LEU A 104 -8.64 10.79 0.52
N ALA A 105 -9.79 11.00 -0.13
CA ALA A 105 -10.72 12.07 0.24
C ALA A 105 -11.23 11.93 1.69
N ARG A 106 -11.52 10.72 2.15
CA ARG A 106 -11.92 10.48 3.56
C ARG A 106 -10.80 10.80 4.55
N ILE A 107 -9.56 10.48 4.20
CA ILE A 107 -8.38 10.79 5.02
C ILE A 107 -8.21 12.32 5.13
N GLU A 108 -8.32 13.04 4.02
CA GLU A 108 -8.23 14.50 3.99
C GLU A 108 -9.32 15.18 4.84
N THR A 109 -10.54 14.63 4.86
CA THR A 109 -11.63 15.18 5.67
C THR A 109 -11.63 14.71 7.13
N GLY A 110 -10.72 13.82 7.53
CA GLY A 110 -10.68 13.24 8.88
C GLY A 110 -11.82 12.25 9.18
N SER A 111 -12.44 11.68 8.16
CA SER A 111 -13.58 10.74 8.27
C SER A 111 -13.14 9.28 8.11
N THR A 112 -11.98 8.94 8.68
CA THR A 112 -11.35 7.62 8.58
C THR A 112 -12.11 6.58 9.36
#